data_AF-A0A959XLV0-F1
#
_entry.id   AF-A0A959XLV0-F1
#
_cell.length_a   1.000
_cell.length_b   1.000
_cell.length_c   1.000
_cell.angle_alpha   90.00
_cell.angle_beta   90.00
_cell.angle_gamma   90.00
#
_symmetry.space_group_name_H-M   'P 1'
#
loop_
_entity.id
_entity.type
_entity.pdbx_description
1 polymer ?
#
loop_
_entity_poly.entity_id
_entity_poly.type
_entity_poly.pdbx_seq_one_letter_code
_entity_poly.pdbx_strand_id
1 'polypeptide(L)'
;MEKGTEKVATVTPRTRPAYDVVAEKAEILRRYRGLLRSIRGQRTPEETRLIRKAFNIAVEAHKEQRRKTGEPYIYHPIAVARICAEEIGLGATSVAAALLHDTVEDTDLTLEDVKDLFGPTVATIIDGLTKI
;
A
#
# COMPACT_ATOMS: atom_id res chain seq x y z
N MET A 1 45.18 38.51 -8.28
CA MET A 1 45.49 37.08 -8.51
C MET A 1 45.33 36.38 -7.18
N GLU A 2 44.22 35.67 -6.96
CA GLU A 2 44.21 34.44 -6.17
C GLU A 2 42.98 33.62 -6.55
N LYS A 3 43.19 32.34 -6.80
CA LYS A 3 42.26 31.38 -7.40
C LYS A 3 41.63 30.53 -6.29
N GLY A 4 40.41 30.05 -6.54
CA GLY A 4 39.87 28.81 -5.97
C GLY A 4 39.50 28.92 -4.49
N THR A 5 38.46 28.28 -3.98
CA THR A 5 38.07 26.90 -4.29
C THR A 5 36.57 26.70 -4.07
N GLU A 6 35.91 26.09 -5.06
CA GLU A 6 34.60 25.49 -4.95
C GLU A 6 34.53 24.54 -3.75
N LYS A 7 33.54 24.74 -2.87
CA LYS A 7 33.19 23.76 -1.86
C LYS A 7 32.46 22.61 -2.55
N VAL A 8 33.16 21.50 -2.73
CA VAL A 8 32.62 20.21 -3.13
C VAL A 8 31.50 19.83 -2.15
N ALA A 9 30.27 19.77 -2.66
CA ALA A 9 29.15 19.17 -1.96
C ALA A 9 29.46 17.68 -1.78
N THR A 10 29.78 17.27 -0.56
CA THR A 10 29.97 15.87 -0.20
C THR A 10 28.64 15.14 -0.37
N VAL A 11 28.56 14.31 -1.41
CA VAL A 11 27.46 13.36 -1.61
C VAL A 11 27.54 12.33 -0.48
N THR A 12 26.55 12.34 0.41
CA THR A 12 26.38 11.38 1.51
C THR A 12 26.35 9.95 0.96
N PRO A 13 27.04 8.98 1.56
CA PRO A 13 27.07 7.61 1.05
C PRO A 13 25.69 6.97 1.21
N ARG A 14 25.08 6.54 0.09
CA ARG A 14 23.88 5.70 0.11
C ARG A 14 24.23 4.35 0.73
N THR A 15 24.03 4.21 2.03
CA THR A 15 24.06 2.91 2.72
C THR A 15 23.10 1.96 2.01
N ARG A 16 23.60 0.82 1.55
CA ARG A 16 22.74 -0.26 1.03
C ARG A 16 21.75 -0.65 2.14
N PRO A 17 20.45 -0.77 1.85
CA PRO A 17 19.51 -1.31 2.82
C PRO A 17 19.93 -2.72 3.23
N ALA A 18 19.67 -3.09 4.48
CA ALA A 18 19.99 -4.42 5.03
C ALA A 18 19.17 -5.57 4.39
N TYR A 19 18.32 -5.24 3.42
CA TYR A 19 17.35 -6.09 2.75
C TYR A 19 17.35 -5.83 1.24
N ASP A 20 17.02 -6.87 0.45
CA ASP A 20 16.98 -6.80 -1.01
C ASP A 20 15.68 -6.13 -1.50
N VAL A 21 15.74 -4.81 -1.70
CA VAL A 21 14.63 -3.99 -2.19
C VAL A 21 14.10 -4.46 -3.56
N VAL A 22 14.95 -5.05 -4.41
CA VAL A 22 14.52 -5.53 -5.72
C VAL A 22 13.68 -6.79 -5.56
N ALA A 23 14.16 -7.74 -4.75
CA ALA A 23 13.42 -8.95 -4.41
C ALA A 23 12.09 -8.61 -3.70
N GLU A 24 12.09 -7.66 -2.77
CA GLU A 24 10.88 -7.22 -2.07
C GLU A 24 9.85 -6.60 -3.01
N LYS A 25 10.27 -5.73 -3.94
CA LYS A 25 9.36 -5.15 -4.94
C LYS A 25 8.77 -6.24 -5.84
N ALA A 26 9.57 -7.21 -6.27
CA ALA A 26 9.08 -8.34 -7.05
C ALA A 26 8.07 -9.20 -6.26
N GLU A 27 8.32 -9.40 -4.97
CA GLU A 27 7.44 -10.10 -4.05
C GLU A 27 6.10 -9.37 -3.85
N ILE A 28 6.15 -8.05 -3.56
CA ILE A 28 4.97 -7.18 -3.43
C ILE A 28 4.08 -7.32 -4.67
N LEU A 29 4.67 -7.21 -5.86
CA LEU A 29 3.94 -7.35 -7.12
C LEU A 29 3.39 -8.76 -7.33
N ARG A 30 4.10 -9.81 -6.90
CA ARG A 30 3.60 -11.19 -6.98
C ARG A 30 2.38 -11.37 -6.09
N ARG A 31 2.42 -10.88 -4.86
CA ARG A 31 1.28 -10.94 -3.92
C ARG A 31 0.08 -10.14 -4.44
N TYR A 32 0.32 -8.92 -4.94
CA TYR A 32 -0.74 -8.11 -5.55
C TYR A 32 -1.39 -8.81 -6.75
N ARG A 33 -0.60 -9.40 -7.65
CA ARG A 33 -1.16 -10.20 -8.76
C ARG A 33 -1.95 -11.41 -8.26
N GLY A 34 -1.53 -12.01 -7.14
CA GLY A 34 -2.28 -13.06 -6.45
C GLY A 34 -3.66 -12.59 -6.00
N LEU A 35 -3.72 -11.45 -5.30
CA LEU A 35 -4.98 -10.79 -4.92
C LEU A 35 -5.88 -10.54 -6.13
N LEU A 36 -5.35 -9.97 -7.22
CA LEU A 36 -6.17 -9.71 -8.41
C LEU A 36 -6.77 -11.00 -9.02
N ARG A 37 -6.08 -12.13 -8.93
CA ARG A 37 -6.59 -13.43 -9.41
C ARG A 37 -7.59 -14.07 -8.46
N SER A 38 -7.55 -13.72 -7.19
CA SER A 38 -8.41 -14.34 -6.17
C SER A 38 -9.82 -13.76 -6.15
N ILE A 39 -10.00 -12.56 -6.70
CA ILE A 39 -11.31 -11.93 -6.87
C ILE A 39 -12.14 -12.76 -7.86
N ARG A 40 -13.27 -13.29 -7.38
CA ARG A 40 -14.19 -14.11 -8.18
C ARG A 40 -14.97 -13.25 -9.18
N GLY A 41 -15.24 -13.80 -10.36
CA GLY A 41 -16.01 -13.12 -11.41
C GLY A 41 -15.17 -12.19 -12.29
N GLN A 42 -15.82 -11.55 -13.27
CA GLN A 42 -15.17 -10.53 -14.09
C GLN A 42 -15.17 -9.20 -13.35
N ARG A 43 -13.99 -8.60 -13.25
CA ARG A 43 -13.82 -7.22 -12.76
C ARG A 43 -13.94 -6.27 -13.94
N THR A 44 -14.67 -5.20 -13.73
CA THR A 44 -14.69 -4.08 -14.66
C THR A 44 -13.34 -3.35 -14.67
N PRO A 45 -13.02 -2.61 -15.74
CA PRO A 45 -11.86 -1.74 -15.77
C PRO A 45 -11.85 -0.73 -14.60
N GLU A 46 -13.00 -0.22 -14.22
CA GLU A 46 -13.21 0.73 -13.12
C GLU A 46 -12.80 0.12 -11.78
N GLU A 47 -13.29 -1.09 -11.48
CA GLU A 47 -12.93 -1.85 -10.29
C GLU A 47 -11.44 -2.17 -10.22
N THR A 48 -10.85 -2.54 -11.36
CA THR A 48 -9.41 -2.78 -11.43
C THR A 48 -8.61 -1.51 -11.15
N ARG A 49 -9.07 -0.35 -11.64
CA ARG A 49 -8.45 0.95 -11.33
C ARG A 49 -8.60 1.32 -9.86
N LEU A 50 -9.75 1.05 -9.26
CA LEU A 50 -10.02 1.29 -7.83
C LEU A 50 -9.03 0.52 -6.95
N ILE A 51 -8.92 -0.79 -7.17
CA ILE A 51 -8.02 -1.67 -6.40
C ILE A 51 -6.56 -1.24 -6.60
N ARG A 52 -6.16 -0.92 -7.84
CA ARG A 52 -4.80 -0.46 -8.13
C ARG A 52 -4.48 0.85 -7.43
N LYS A 53 -5.42 1.79 -7.38
CA LYS A 53 -5.26 3.06 -6.68
C LYS A 53 -5.04 2.84 -5.18
N ALA A 54 -5.90 2.02 -4.56
CA ALA A 54 -5.78 1.65 -3.14
C ALA A 54 -4.43 0.99 -2.84
N PHE A 55 -4.04 0.01 -3.65
CA PHE A 55 -2.75 -0.68 -3.51
C PHE A 55 -1.56 0.28 -3.60
N ASN A 56 -1.53 1.19 -4.57
CA ASN A 56 -0.43 2.14 -4.72
C ASN A 56 -0.32 3.08 -3.50
N ILE A 57 -1.45 3.56 -2.98
CA ILE A 57 -1.47 4.43 -1.80
C ILE A 57 -0.95 3.66 -0.58
N ALA A 58 -1.43 2.44 -0.34
CA ALA A 58 -0.96 1.63 0.78
C ALA A 58 0.54 1.29 0.70
N VAL A 59 1.05 0.94 -0.50
CA VAL A 59 2.48 0.68 -0.72
C VAL A 59 3.32 1.92 -0.39
N GLU A 60 2.87 3.10 -0.82
CA GLU A 60 3.60 4.34 -0.58
C GLU A 60 3.55 4.75 0.90
N ALA A 61 2.39 4.66 1.53
CA ALA A 61 2.19 5.04 2.92
C ALA A 61 3.01 4.15 3.87
N HIS A 62 3.09 2.84 3.59
CA HIS A 62 3.84 1.88 4.40
C HIS A 62 5.27 1.60 3.88
N LYS A 63 5.83 2.43 2.98
CA LYS A 63 7.12 2.14 2.30
C LYS A 63 8.31 2.00 3.25
N GLU A 64 8.33 2.78 4.33
CA GLU A 64 9.36 2.75 5.36
C GLU A 64 8.97 1.86 6.55
N GLN A 65 7.73 1.37 6.59
CA GLN A 65 7.20 0.59 7.70
C GLN A 65 7.56 -0.89 7.56
N ARG A 66 8.03 -1.47 8.65
CA ARG A 66 8.51 -2.84 8.74
C ARG A 66 7.86 -3.54 9.93
N ARG A 67 7.56 -4.84 9.79
CA ARG A 67 7.13 -5.66 10.95
C ARG A 67 8.33 -6.00 11.83
N LYS A 68 8.08 -6.51 13.04
CA LYS A 68 9.13 -6.98 13.98
C LYS A 68 10.04 -8.07 13.38
N THR A 69 9.55 -8.81 12.39
CA THR A 69 10.27 -9.84 11.64
C THR A 69 11.20 -9.28 10.56
N GLY A 70 11.12 -7.98 10.24
CA GLY A 70 11.91 -7.30 9.21
C GLY A 70 11.24 -7.23 7.83
N GLU A 71 10.10 -7.90 7.63
CA GLU A 71 9.38 -7.88 6.35
C GLU A 71 8.62 -6.54 6.13
N PRO A 72 8.43 -6.12 4.87
CA PRO A 72 7.56 -4.99 4.51
C PRO A 72 6.16 -5.11 5.12
N TYR A 73 5.70 -4.04 5.78
CA TYR A 73 4.39 -4.03 6.43
C TYR A 73 3.23 -4.28 5.45
N ILE A 74 3.36 -3.76 4.22
CA ILE A 74 2.38 -3.90 3.12
C ILE A 74 1.96 -5.35 2.81
N TYR A 75 2.76 -6.35 3.21
CA TYR A 75 2.36 -7.76 3.08
C TYR A 75 1.08 -8.08 3.84
N HIS A 76 0.85 -7.43 4.97
CA HIS A 76 -0.33 -7.65 5.79
C HIS A 76 -1.61 -7.14 5.10
N PRO A 77 -1.74 -5.86 4.71
CA PRO A 77 -2.91 -5.39 3.96
C PRO A 77 -3.22 -6.20 2.69
N ILE A 78 -2.20 -6.64 1.94
CA ILE A 78 -2.42 -7.48 0.75
C ILE A 78 -3.00 -8.84 1.13
N ALA A 79 -2.53 -9.44 2.22
CA ALA A 79 -3.02 -10.74 2.69
C ALA A 79 -4.48 -10.64 3.16
N VAL A 80 -4.83 -9.62 3.94
CA VAL A 80 -6.20 -9.36 4.41
C VAL A 80 -7.13 -9.16 3.21
N ALA A 81 -6.75 -8.29 2.28
CA ALA A 81 -7.53 -8.04 1.06
C ALA A 81 -7.74 -9.32 0.23
N ARG A 82 -6.76 -10.22 0.20
CA ARG A 82 -6.86 -11.50 -0.51
C ARG A 82 -7.88 -12.42 0.15
N ILE A 83 -7.85 -12.52 1.48
CA ILE A 83 -8.83 -13.32 2.24
C ILE A 83 -10.24 -12.77 2.03
N CYS A 84 -10.44 -11.44 2.08
CA CYS A 84 -11.73 -10.82 1.80
C CYS A 84 -12.27 -11.16 0.40
N ALA A 85 -11.38 -11.23 -0.59
CA ALA A 85 -11.72 -11.63 -1.96
C ALA A 85 -12.03 -13.14 -2.09
N GLU A 86 -11.28 -14.00 -1.40
CA GLU A 86 -11.35 -15.47 -1.50
C GLU A 86 -12.56 -16.07 -0.76
N GLU A 87 -12.71 -15.69 0.50
CA GLU A 87 -13.62 -16.33 1.46
C GLU A 87 -15.01 -15.70 1.45
N ILE A 88 -15.09 -14.38 1.30
CA ILE A 88 -16.34 -13.62 1.46
C ILE A 88 -16.92 -13.21 0.09
N GLY A 89 -16.11 -13.24 -0.97
CA GLY A 89 -16.53 -12.84 -2.31
C GLY A 89 -16.88 -11.34 -2.40
N LEU A 90 -16.30 -10.53 -1.52
CA LEU A 90 -16.59 -9.10 -1.49
C LEU A 90 -16.01 -8.41 -2.73
N GLY A 91 -16.78 -7.48 -3.30
CA GLY A 91 -16.42 -6.75 -4.51
C GLY A 91 -15.21 -5.81 -4.33
N ALA A 92 -14.87 -5.11 -5.40
CA ALA A 92 -13.68 -4.25 -5.45
C ALA A 92 -13.63 -3.18 -4.34
N THR A 93 -14.78 -2.68 -3.89
CA THR A 93 -14.91 -1.70 -2.80
C THR A 93 -14.34 -2.24 -1.49
N SER A 94 -14.69 -3.47 -1.10
CA SER A 94 -14.20 -4.06 0.15
C SER A 94 -12.73 -4.44 0.05
N VAL A 95 -12.28 -4.88 -1.13
CA VAL A 95 -10.85 -5.13 -1.39
C VAL A 95 -10.05 -3.83 -1.25
N ALA A 96 -10.56 -2.73 -1.80
CA ALA A 96 -9.93 -1.41 -1.66
C ALA A 96 -9.90 -0.96 -0.19
N ALA A 97 -11.00 -1.13 0.55
CA ALA A 97 -11.04 -0.81 1.98
C ALA A 97 -10.04 -1.66 2.79
N ALA A 98 -9.97 -2.97 2.55
CA ALA A 98 -9.03 -3.86 3.22
C ALA A 98 -7.56 -3.52 2.92
N LEU A 99 -7.25 -3.01 1.72
CA LEU A 99 -5.90 -2.53 1.41
C LEU A 99 -5.54 -1.24 2.17
N LEU A 100 -6.53 -0.44 2.57
CA LEU A 100 -6.33 0.91 3.12
C LEU A 100 -6.60 1.01 4.63
N HIS A 101 -7.15 -0.03 5.28
CA HIS A 101 -7.60 0.06 6.67
C HIS A 101 -6.48 0.47 7.62
N ASP A 102 -5.35 -0.25 7.59
CA ASP A 102 -4.16 0.11 8.37
C ASP A 102 -3.53 1.43 7.91
N THR A 103 -3.71 1.82 6.65
CA THR A 103 -3.15 3.09 6.16
C THR A 103 -3.79 4.27 6.89
N VAL A 104 -5.09 4.21 7.19
CA VAL A 104 -5.77 5.27 7.93
C VAL A 104 -5.40 5.26 9.42
N GLU A 105 -5.08 4.09 9.96
CA GLU A 105 -4.74 3.93 11.38
C GLU A 105 -3.26 4.26 11.68
N ASP A 106 -2.35 3.82 10.82
CA ASP A 106 -0.90 3.84 11.07
C ASP A 106 -0.17 4.99 10.35
N THR A 107 -0.84 5.76 9.48
CA THR A 107 -0.19 6.78 8.63
C THR A 107 -0.97 8.10 8.60
N ASP A 108 -0.43 9.11 7.90
CA ASP A 108 -1.05 10.44 7.81
C ASP A 108 -2.31 10.49 6.93
N LEU A 109 -2.71 9.38 6.29
CA LEU A 109 -3.92 9.32 5.47
C LEU A 109 -5.17 9.40 6.34
N THR A 110 -6.03 10.40 6.12
CA THR A 110 -7.25 10.56 6.92
C THR A 110 -8.46 9.87 6.30
N LEU A 111 -9.52 9.65 7.11
CA LEU A 111 -10.82 9.19 6.59
C LEU A 111 -11.43 10.14 5.57
N GLU A 112 -11.22 11.46 5.70
CA GLU A 112 -11.71 12.43 4.73
C GLU A 112 -10.94 12.32 3.41
N ASP A 113 -9.62 12.11 3.44
CA ASP A 113 -8.84 11.84 2.23
C ASP A 113 -9.33 10.59 1.52
N VAL A 114 -9.62 9.51 2.27
CA VAL A 114 -10.20 8.29 1.69
C VAL A 114 -11.54 8.57 1.05
N LYS A 115 -12.42 9.33 1.72
CA LYS A 115 -13.74 9.68 1.21
C LYS A 115 -13.64 10.49 -0.09
N ASP A 116 -12.71 11.42 -0.20
CA ASP A 116 -12.48 12.20 -1.43
C ASP A 116 -11.88 11.35 -2.55
N LEU A 117 -10.98 10.41 -2.21
CA LEU A 117 -10.27 9.60 -3.19
C LEU A 117 -11.07 8.38 -3.67
N PHE A 118 -11.92 7.80 -2.83
CA PHE A 118 -12.57 6.51 -3.05
C PHE A 118 -14.09 6.53 -2.84
N GLY A 119 -14.63 7.63 -2.33
CA GLY A 119 -16.04 7.81 -2.06
C GLY A 119 -16.45 7.42 -0.64
N PRO A 120 -17.67 7.81 -0.23
CA PRO A 120 -18.16 7.66 1.14
C PRO A 120 -18.28 6.19 1.57
N THR A 121 -18.62 5.29 0.65
CA THR A 121 -18.78 3.86 0.98
C THR A 121 -17.48 3.23 1.48
N VAL A 122 -16.34 3.52 0.85
CA VAL A 122 -15.04 2.99 1.28
C VAL A 122 -14.65 3.58 2.63
N ALA A 123 -14.83 4.90 2.81
CA ALA A 123 -14.54 5.57 4.07
C ALA A 123 -15.36 5.00 5.24
N THR A 124 -16.67 4.76 5.05
CA THR A 124 -17.53 4.15 6.09
C THR A 124 -17.07 2.74 6.47
N ILE A 125 -16.62 1.93 5.50
CA ILE A 125 -16.11 0.59 5.79
C ILE A 125 -14.84 0.68 6.65
N ILE A 126 -13.91 1.56 6.29
CA ILE A 126 -12.66 1.72 7.05
C ILE A 126 -12.93 2.26 8.45
N ASP A 127 -13.79 3.28 8.59
CA ASP A 127 -14.19 3.83 9.90
C ASP A 127 -14.82 2.77 10.81
N GLY A 128 -15.53 1.79 10.25
CA GLY A 128 -16.06 0.66 11.00
C GLY A 128 -14.99 -0.34 11.45
N LEU A 129 -13.86 -0.44 10.74
CA LEU A 129 -12.76 -1.36 11.05
C LEU A 129 -11.78 -0.79 12.08
N THR A 130 -11.56 0.52 12.08
CA THR A 130 -10.59 1.20 12.97
C THR A 130 -11.14 1.51 14.36
N LYS A 131 -12.43 1.26 14.62
CA LYS A 131 -13.11 1.54 15.90
C LYS A 131 -13.16 0.35 16.87
N ILE A 132 -12.57 -0.80 16.53
CA ILE A 132 -12.68 -2.06 17.29
C ILE A 132 -11.40 -2.36 18.07
#